data_AF-A0A927UM47-F1
#
_entry.id   AF-A0A927UM47-F1
#
_cell.length_a   1.000
_cell.length_b   1.000
_cell.length_c   1.000
_cell.angle_alpha   90.00
_cell.angle_beta   90.00
_cell.angle_gamma   90.00
#
_symmetry.space_group_name_H-M   'P 1'
#
loop_
_entity.id
_entity.type
_entity.pdbx_description
1 polymer ?
#
loop_
_entity_poly.entity_id
_entity_poly.type
_entity_poly.pdbx_seq_one_letter_code
_entity_poly.pdbx_strand_id
1 'polypeptide(L)'
;MDFSVLFDIEPTLIIYIILVILTILFFILGIIKRKALKRISTLFFSLSTICCLPVAIYLMSIFIPKEQGFQTPNGMVYVPEDTYYEYIAALSARDHSTLRNILSEYPDLVYYVDNVHRGIMEYAMANCDIEMMQLSIDYGVSFDDPYIYVSSYYDSSCSIFFNSLGYHSEKRYTKGETTDEILAAVRFMLANGANMLREANATPPNFLFYAVHWITEDNNISLNDMNLIHTIIDAGCPTDATDKAGQTALEQLLSKAYYYDIDFDAFDLFNELYNNSLVLEPIH
;
A
#
# COMPACT_ATOMS: atom_id res chain seq x y z
N MET A 1 -22.65 -24.67 -18.83
CA MET A 1 -23.08 -23.26 -18.89
C MET A 1 -23.99 -23.08 -17.70
N ASP A 2 -23.48 -22.42 -16.66
CA ASP A 2 -24.18 -22.30 -15.38
C ASP A 2 -25.24 -21.20 -15.52
N PHE A 3 -26.51 -21.56 -15.32
CA PHE A 3 -27.64 -20.62 -15.48
C PHE A 3 -27.79 -19.68 -14.28
N SER A 4 -26.99 -19.86 -13.22
CA SER A 4 -26.90 -18.97 -12.07
C SER A 4 -26.49 -17.54 -12.45
N VAL A 5 -25.66 -17.36 -13.49
CA VAL A 5 -25.23 -16.04 -13.99
C VAL A 5 -26.37 -15.27 -14.67
N LEU A 6 -27.43 -15.95 -15.11
CA LEU A 6 -28.60 -15.30 -15.75
C LEU A 6 -29.60 -14.73 -14.72
N PHE A 7 -29.44 -15.03 -13.43
CA PHE A 7 -30.38 -14.62 -12.37
C PHE A 7 -29.90 -13.48 -11.48
N ASP A 8 -28.65 -13.03 -11.61
CA ASP A 8 -28.18 -11.79 -10.98
C ASP A 8 -28.43 -10.55 -11.85
N ILE A 9 -29.60 -10.51 -12.49
CA ILE A 9 -30.07 -9.26 -13.08
C ILE A 9 -30.50 -8.37 -11.92
N GLU A 10 -29.74 -7.31 -11.64
CA GLU A 10 -30.13 -6.30 -10.65
C GLU A 10 -31.60 -5.90 -10.86
N PRO A 11 -32.45 -5.93 -9.82
CA PRO A 11 -33.88 -5.56 -9.93
C PRO A 11 -34.11 -4.23 -10.66
N THR A 12 -33.16 -3.31 -10.56
CA THR A 12 -33.11 -2.03 -11.27
C THR A 12 -33.16 -2.19 -12.79
N LEU A 13 -32.42 -3.14 -13.38
CA LEU A 13 -32.40 -3.38 -14.83
C LEU A 13 -33.77 -3.88 -15.33
N ILE A 14 -34.46 -4.74 -14.56
CA ILE A 14 -35.80 -5.24 -14.91
C ILE A 14 -36.80 -4.08 -14.98
N ILE A 15 -36.74 -3.15 -14.03
CA ILE A 15 -37.59 -1.95 -14.02
C ILE A 15 -37.35 -1.11 -15.29
N TYR A 16 -36.10 -0.91 -15.69
CA TYR A 16 -35.78 -0.15 -16.91
C TYR A 16 -36.25 -0.86 -18.19
N ILE A 17 -36.14 -2.18 -18.28
CA ILE A 17 -36.68 -2.96 -19.40
C ILE A 17 -38.20 -2.77 -19.51
N ILE A 18 -38.92 -2.84 -18.38
CA ILE A 18 -40.37 -2.61 -18.34
C ILE A 18 -40.69 -1.18 -18.80
N LEU A 19 -39.95 -0.17 -18.35
CA LEU A 19 -40.15 1.22 -18.76
C LEU A 19 -39.92 1.43 -20.25
N VAL A 20 -38.92 0.78 -20.85
CA VAL A 20 -38.70 0.80 -22.30
C VAL A 20 -39.86 0.17 -23.05
N ILE A 21 -40.35 -0.99 -22.60
CA ILE A 21 -41.51 -1.67 -23.22
C ILE A 21 -42.76 -0.78 -23.13
N LEU A 22 -43.04 -0.19 -21.97
CA LEU A 22 -44.17 0.72 -21.77
C LEU A 22 -44.06 1.96 -22.65
N THR A 23 -42.86 2.53 -22.77
CA THR A 23 -42.58 3.67 -23.65
C THR A 23 -42.97 3.37 -25.10
N ILE A 24 -42.52 2.21 -25.62
CA ILE A 24 -42.81 1.76 -26.98
C ILE A 24 -44.31 1.50 -27.16
N LEU A 25 -44.93 0.83 -26.18
CA LEU A 25 -46.35 0.48 -26.23
C LEU A 25 -47.24 1.74 -26.23
N PHE A 26 -46.98 2.71 -25.35
CA PHE A 26 -47.72 3.97 -25.32
C PHE A 26 -47.50 4.78 -26.61
N PHE A 27 -46.28 4.79 -27.15
CA PHE A 27 -46.00 5.46 -28.42
C PHE A 27 -46.82 4.86 -29.58
N ILE A 28 -46.84 3.53 -29.71
CA ILE A 28 -47.63 2.81 -30.73
C ILE A 28 -49.13 3.09 -30.57
N LEU A 29 -49.66 2.99 -29.34
CA LEU A 29 -51.07 3.29 -29.06
C LEU A 29 -51.42 4.75 -29.40
N GLY A 30 -50.51 5.69 -29.11
CA GLY A 30 -50.62 7.09 -29.48
C GLY A 30 -50.77 7.28 -30.98
N ILE A 31 -49.96 6.59 -31.79
CA ILE A 31 -50.03 6.60 -33.27
C ILE A 31 -51.38 6.04 -33.75
N ILE A 32 -51.79 4.86 -33.25
CA ILE A 32 -53.03 4.20 -33.67
C ILE A 32 -54.25 5.08 -33.40
N LYS A 33 -54.30 5.74 -32.24
CA LYS A 33 -55.45 6.55 -31.81
C LYS A 33 -55.44 7.99 -32.36
N ARG A 34 -54.37 8.44 -33.02
CA ARG A 34 -54.18 9.82 -33.49
C ARG A 34 -55.32 10.33 -34.39
N LYS A 35 -55.84 9.48 -35.28
CA LYS A 35 -56.90 9.87 -36.22
C LYS A 35 -58.30 9.91 -35.60
N ALA A 36 -58.58 9.01 -34.65
CA ALA A 36 -59.93 8.84 -34.09
C ALA A 36 -60.16 9.69 -32.84
N LEU A 37 -59.16 9.83 -31.96
CA LEU A 37 -59.32 10.38 -30.62
C LEU A 37 -58.10 11.24 -30.23
N LYS A 38 -58.05 12.48 -30.73
CA LYS A 38 -56.90 13.39 -30.55
C LYS A 38 -56.48 13.56 -29.09
N ARG A 39 -57.43 13.77 -28.17
CA ARG A 39 -57.12 13.95 -26.73
C ARG A 39 -56.46 12.71 -26.10
N ILE A 40 -56.94 11.51 -26.44
CA ILE A 40 -56.38 10.25 -25.93
C ILE A 40 -55.00 9.98 -26.53
N SER A 41 -54.80 10.30 -27.81
CA SER A 41 -53.49 10.23 -28.46
C SER A 41 -52.47 11.15 -27.77
N THR A 42 -52.85 12.39 -27.44
CA THR A 42 -51.98 13.31 -26.66
C THR A 42 -51.59 12.72 -25.31
N LEU A 43 -52.54 12.13 -24.57
CA LEU A 43 -52.27 11.48 -23.29
C LEU A 43 -51.23 10.35 -23.42
N PHE A 44 -51.37 9.49 -24.44
CA PHE A 44 -50.41 8.40 -24.68
C PHE A 44 -49.01 8.90 -25.03
N PHE A 45 -48.90 9.97 -25.84
CA PHE A 45 -47.60 10.57 -26.11
C PHE A 45 -46.98 11.16 -24.84
N SER A 46 -47.77 11.85 -24.00
CA SER A 46 -47.28 12.36 -22.72
C SER A 46 -46.78 11.26 -21.79
N LEU A 47 -47.52 10.14 -21.68
CA LEU A 47 -47.09 8.98 -20.89
C LEU A 47 -45.80 8.35 -21.46
N SER A 48 -45.68 8.24 -22.78
CA SER A 48 -44.46 7.77 -23.44
C SER A 48 -43.26 8.66 -23.10
N THR A 49 -43.41 9.99 -23.15
CA THR A 49 -42.36 10.93 -22.76
C THR A 49 -41.99 10.82 -21.28
N ILE A 50 -42.96 10.64 -20.38
CA ILE A 50 -42.71 10.42 -18.95
C ILE A 50 -41.93 9.13 -18.73
N CYS A 51 -42.26 8.05 -19.43
CA CYS A 51 -41.52 6.79 -19.34
C CYS A 51 -40.11 6.87 -19.98
N CYS A 52 -39.91 7.69 -21.02
CA CYS A 52 -38.61 7.93 -21.63
C CYS A 52 -37.62 8.61 -20.67
N LEU A 53 -38.07 9.55 -19.85
CA LEU A 53 -37.17 10.40 -19.07
C LEU A 53 -36.30 9.61 -18.06
N PRO A 54 -36.83 8.69 -17.23
CA PRO A 54 -36.02 7.84 -16.36
C PRO A 54 -35.04 6.94 -17.13
N VAL A 55 -35.44 6.43 -18.31
CA VAL A 55 -34.54 5.61 -19.15
C VAL A 55 -33.39 6.47 -19.68
N ALA A 56 -33.67 7.68 -20.14
CA ALA A 56 -32.63 8.60 -20.61
C ALA A 56 -31.68 9.01 -19.48
N ILE A 57 -32.19 9.29 -18.27
CA ILE A 57 -31.38 9.59 -17.08
C ILE A 57 -30.50 8.39 -16.73
N TYR A 58 -31.06 7.17 -16.75
CA TYR A 58 -30.30 5.96 -16.48
C TYR A 58 -29.20 5.70 -17.51
N LEU A 59 -29.52 5.82 -18.80
CA LEU A 59 -28.52 5.70 -19.85
C LEU A 59 -27.42 6.75 -19.67
N MET A 60 -27.76 8.00 -19.39
CA MET A 60 -26.77 9.03 -19.06
C MET A 60 -25.92 8.62 -17.85
N SER A 61 -26.52 8.06 -16.79
CA SER A 61 -25.77 7.60 -15.61
C SER A 61 -24.82 6.44 -15.86
N ILE A 62 -25.08 5.60 -16.87
CA ILE A 62 -24.16 4.55 -17.31
C ILE A 62 -22.95 5.14 -18.02
N PHE A 63 -23.13 6.27 -18.73
CA PHE A 63 -22.05 6.96 -19.44
C PHE A 63 -21.33 8.00 -18.57
N ILE A 64 -21.81 8.28 -17.36
CA ILE A 64 -21.05 9.08 -16.40
C ILE A 64 -19.95 8.17 -15.85
N PRO A 65 -18.66 8.52 -16.03
CA PRO A 65 -17.57 7.78 -15.44
C PRO A 65 -17.84 7.64 -13.94
N LYS A 66 -17.83 6.40 -13.45
CA LYS A 66 -17.90 6.18 -12.01
C LYS A 66 -16.61 6.71 -11.42
N GLU A 67 -16.73 7.46 -10.33
CA GLU A 67 -15.60 7.99 -9.60
C GLU A 67 -15.47 7.24 -8.27
N GLN A 68 -14.24 6.88 -7.93
CA GLN A 68 -13.86 6.36 -6.64
C GLN A 68 -13.35 7.50 -5.78
N GLY A 69 -13.99 7.66 -4.63
CA GLY A 69 -13.63 8.68 -3.67
C GLY A 69 -12.71 8.13 -2.59
N PHE A 70 -11.62 8.83 -2.28
CA PHE A 70 -10.73 8.48 -1.16
C PHE A 70 -10.34 9.73 -0.35
N GLN A 71 -10.11 9.51 0.94
CA GLN A 71 -9.74 10.55 1.88
C GLN A 71 -8.21 10.69 1.89
N THR A 72 -7.73 11.92 1.75
CA THR A 72 -6.30 12.27 1.72
C THR A 72 -6.00 13.36 2.77
N PRO A 73 -4.73 13.68 3.04
CA PRO A 73 -4.37 14.84 3.86
C PRO A 73 -4.95 16.16 3.33
N ASN A 74 -5.16 16.25 2.01
CA ASN A 74 -5.66 17.43 1.31
C ASN A 74 -7.20 17.47 1.19
N GLY A 75 -7.89 16.43 1.67
CA GLY A 75 -9.34 16.30 1.58
C GLY A 75 -9.80 15.10 0.76
N MET A 76 -11.07 15.10 0.38
CA MET A 76 -11.66 14.04 -0.43
C MET A 76 -11.29 14.23 -1.90
N VAL A 77 -10.73 13.20 -2.52
CA VAL A 77 -10.35 13.20 -3.95
C VAL A 77 -11.16 12.13 -4.67
N TYR A 78 -11.58 12.45 -5.90
CA TYR A 78 -12.36 11.57 -6.75
C TYR A 78 -11.55 11.23 -8.01
N VAL A 79 -11.41 9.95 -8.31
CA VAL A 79 -10.65 9.44 -9.45
C VAL A 79 -11.55 8.52 -10.28
N PRO A 80 -11.48 8.56 -11.63
CA PRO A 80 -12.22 7.62 -12.46
C PRO A 80 -11.93 6.17 -12.06
N GLU A 81 -12.98 5.35 -11.99
CA GLU A 81 -12.91 3.96 -11.52
C GLU A 81 -11.92 3.12 -12.34
N ASP A 82 -11.85 3.34 -13.66
CA ASP A 82 -10.89 2.65 -14.53
C ASP A 82 -9.43 3.01 -14.18
N THR A 83 -9.14 4.30 -13.93
CA THR A 83 -7.81 4.76 -13.49
C THR A 83 -7.46 4.22 -12.11
N TYR A 84 -8.43 4.12 -11.21
CA TYR A 84 -8.23 3.48 -9.92
C TYR A 84 -7.81 2.01 -10.07
N TYR A 85 -8.53 1.21 -10.87
CA TYR A 85 -8.14 -0.19 -11.08
C TYR A 85 -6.80 -0.34 -11.81
N GLU A 86 -6.50 0.55 -12.75
CA GLU A 86 -5.20 0.61 -13.40
C GLU A 86 -4.07 0.90 -12.40
N TYR A 87 -4.29 1.82 -11.47
CA TYR A 87 -3.35 2.14 -10.39
C TYR A 87 -3.07 0.91 -9.50
N ILE A 88 -4.11 0.20 -9.06
CA ILE A 88 -3.96 -1.02 -8.25
C ILE A 88 -3.21 -2.12 -9.02
N ALA A 89 -3.52 -2.30 -10.31
CA ALA A 89 -2.82 -3.24 -11.15
C ALA A 89 -1.33 -2.88 -11.30
N ALA A 90 -1.02 -1.60 -11.49
CA ALA A 90 0.34 -1.09 -11.62
C ALA A 90 1.14 -1.23 -10.31
N LEU A 91 0.52 -1.00 -9.15
CA LEU A 91 1.14 -1.25 -7.83
C LEU A 91 1.54 -2.72 -7.68
N SER A 92 0.61 -3.63 -7.95
CA SER A 92 0.86 -5.08 -7.85
C SER A 92 1.92 -5.57 -8.84
N ALA A 93 1.89 -5.05 -10.07
CA ALA A 93 2.84 -5.39 -11.12
C ALA A 93 4.21 -4.71 -10.96
N ARG A 94 4.34 -3.73 -10.06
CA ARG A 94 5.49 -2.84 -9.94
C ARG A 94 5.82 -2.11 -11.26
N ASP A 95 4.78 -1.64 -11.93
CA ASP A 95 4.91 -0.87 -13.17
C ASP A 95 5.12 0.61 -12.86
N HIS A 96 6.38 1.02 -12.67
CA HIS A 96 6.74 2.39 -12.32
C HIS A 96 6.34 3.41 -13.38
N SER A 97 6.30 3.02 -14.66
CA SER A 97 5.92 3.93 -15.75
C SER A 97 4.43 4.25 -15.67
N THR A 98 3.59 3.23 -15.50
CA THR A 98 2.14 3.42 -15.35
C THR A 98 1.82 4.18 -14.06
N LEU A 99 2.47 3.85 -12.94
CA LEU A 99 2.32 4.59 -11.69
C LEU A 99 2.69 6.07 -11.84
N ARG A 100 3.82 6.37 -12.49
CA ARG A 100 4.27 7.76 -12.71
C ARG A 100 3.29 8.55 -13.56
N ASN A 101 2.75 7.93 -14.62
CA ASN A 101 1.74 8.56 -15.47
C ASN A 101 0.46 8.87 -14.69
N ILE A 102 -0.07 7.89 -13.94
CA ILE A 102 -1.29 8.07 -13.14
C ILE A 102 -1.08 9.14 -12.06
N LEU A 103 0.01 9.07 -11.29
CA LEU A 103 0.30 10.04 -10.24
C LEU A 103 0.54 11.46 -10.80
N SER A 104 1.00 11.59 -12.05
CA SER A 104 1.15 12.91 -12.67
C SER A 104 -0.19 13.60 -12.95
N GLU A 105 -1.24 12.80 -13.18
CA GLU A 105 -2.61 13.30 -13.40
C GLU A 105 -3.40 13.40 -12.09
N TYR A 106 -3.18 12.45 -11.18
CA TYR A 106 -3.88 12.32 -9.89
C TYR A 106 -2.87 12.16 -8.74
N PRO A 107 -2.13 13.23 -8.37
CA PRO A 107 -1.02 13.13 -7.40
C PRO A 107 -1.45 12.66 -6.01
N ASP A 108 -2.67 12.99 -5.59
CA ASP A 108 -3.18 12.60 -4.28
C ASP A 108 -3.43 11.08 -4.13
N LEU A 109 -3.45 10.31 -5.24
CA LEU A 109 -3.47 8.83 -5.17
C LEU A 109 -2.25 8.24 -4.48
N VAL A 110 -1.16 9.01 -4.32
CA VAL A 110 0.01 8.56 -3.54
C VAL A 110 -0.37 8.26 -2.08
N TYR A 111 -1.42 8.88 -1.55
CA TYR A 111 -1.96 8.65 -0.20
C TYR A 111 -3.07 7.59 -0.15
N TYR A 112 -3.39 6.96 -1.29
CA TYR A 112 -4.32 5.84 -1.29
C TYR A 112 -3.76 4.69 -0.44
N VAL A 113 -4.62 4.15 0.42
CA VAL A 113 -4.36 2.91 1.15
C VAL A 113 -5.41 1.88 0.79
N ASP A 114 -4.97 0.64 0.60
CA ASP A 114 -5.86 -0.46 0.28
C ASP A 114 -6.68 -0.95 1.50
N ASN A 115 -7.44 -2.03 1.31
CA ASN A 115 -8.27 -2.63 2.35
C ASN A 115 -7.47 -3.25 3.51
N VAL A 116 -6.15 -3.38 3.40
CA VAL A 116 -5.24 -3.84 4.46
C VAL A 116 -4.36 -2.70 4.98
N HIS A 117 -4.76 -1.45 4.70
CA HIS A 117 -4.09 -0.22 5.13
C HIS A 117 -2.64 -0.10 4.62
N ARG A 118 -2.41 -0.44 3.35
CA ARG A 118 -1.11 -0.27 2.68
C ARG A 118 -1.22 0.68 1.50
N GLY A 119 -0.37 1.68 1.48
CA GLY A 119 -0.16 2.56 0.35
C GLY A 119 1.08 2.19 -0.46
N ILE A 120 1.39 3.02 -1.45
CA ILE A 120 2.51 2.80 -2.38
C ILE A 120 3.86 2.65 -1.66
N MET A 121 4.09 3.38 -0.57
CA MET A 121 5.32 3.28 0.22
C MET A 121 5.45 1.90 0.89
N GLU A 122 4.36 1.38 1.47
CA GLU A 122 4.37 0.05 2.12
C GLU A 122 4.56 -1.08 1.08
N TYR A 123 3.96 -0.94 -0.10
CA TYR A 123 4.19 -1.86 -1.21
C TYR A 123 5.65 -1.84 -1.68
N ALA A 124 6.23 -0.64 -1.79
CA ALA A 124 7.61 -0.46 -2.19
C ALA A 124 8.58 -1.07 -1.17
N MET A 125 8.41 -0.78 0.12
CA MET A 125 9.23 -1.35 1.21
C MET A 125 9.13 -2.87 1.27
N ALA A 126 7.92 -3.45 1.20
CA ALA A 126 7.70 -4.89 1.21
C ALA A 126 8.43 -5.64 0.09
N ASN A 127 8.73 -4.93 -1.00
CA ASN A 127 9.40 -5.43 -2.19
C ASN A 127 10.81 -4.88 -2.37
N CYS A 128 11.38 -4.15 -1.42
CA CYS A 128 12.67 -3.47 -1.56
C CYS A 128 12.79 -2.63 -2.86
N ASP A 129 11.66 -2.11 -3.35
CA ASP A 129 11.57 -1.41 -4.63
C ASP A 129 11.92 0.08 -4.45
N ILE A 130 13.21 0.39 -4.59
CA ILE A 130 13.74 1.75 -4.38
C ILE A 130 13.13 2.76 -5.35
N GLU A 131 12.84 2.37 -6.60
CA GLU A 131 12.25 3.29 -7.57
C GLU A 131 10.83 3.66 -7.17
N MET A 132 10.04 2.70 -6.66
CA MET A 132 8.71 2.98 -6.14
C MET A 132 8.74 3.77 -4.81
N MET A 133 9.74 3.55 -3.94
CA MET A 133 9.94 4.38 -2.76
C MET A 133 10.27 5.84 -3.16
N GLN A 134 11.19 6.02 -4.11
CA GLN A 134 11.52 7.34 -4.65
C GLN A 134 10.30 8.01 -5.28
N LEU A 135 9.51 7.27 -6.06
CA LEU A 135 8.27 7.78 -6.65
C LEU A 135 7.30 8.26 -5.55
N SER A 136 7.16 7.52 -4.45
CA SER A 136 6.32 7.92 -3.33
C SER A 136 6.79 9.26 -2.71
N ILE A 137 8.11 9.41 -2.53
CA ILE A 137 8.73 10.64 -2.01
C ILE A 137 8.55 11.82 -2.96
N ASP A 138 8.73 11.59 -4.27
CA ASP A 138 8.57 12.62 -5.31
C ASP A 138 7.16 13.25 -5.29
N TYR A 139 6.15 12.48 -4.88
CA TYR A 139 4.76 12.91 -4.74
C TYR A 139 4.37 13.31 -3.31
N GLY A 140 5.33 13.43 -2.40
CA GLY A 140 5.13 14.06 -1.08
C GLY A 140 4.85 13.10 0.08
N VAL A 141 4.96 11.78 -0.13
CA VAL A 141 4.89 10.81 0.98
C VAL A 141 6.22 10.78 1.73
N SER A 142 6.14 10.76 3.06
CA SER A 142 7.30 10.52 3.93
C SER A 142 7.23 9.12 4.54
N PHE A 143 8.38 8.55 4.89
CA PHE A 143 8.47 7.18 5.43
C PHE A 143 7.62 6.97 6.69
N ASP A 144 7.47 7.97 7.53
CA ASP A 144 6.72 7.90 8.79
C ASP A 144 5.57 8.91 8.80
N ASP A 145 4.90 9.05 7.65
CA ASP A 145 3.77 9.98 7.50
C ASP A 145 2.65 9.60 8.47
N PRO A 146 2.32 10.45 9.47
CA PRO A 146 1.31 10.10 10.45
C PRO A 146 -0.02 9.75 9.80
N TYR A 147 -0.38 10.34 8.65
CA TYR A 147 -1.63 10.04 7.98
C TYR A 147 -1.73 8.59 7.49
N ILE A 148 -0.61 8.01 7.07
CA ILE A 148 -0.52 6.60 6.64
C ILE A 148 -0.52 5.68 7.86
N TYR A 149 0.17 6.07 8.93
CA TYR A 149 0.35 5.24 10.13
C TYR A 149 -0.77 5.40 11.19
N VAL A 150 -1.68 6.38 11.09
CA VAL A 150 -2.80 6.59 12.04
C VAL A 150 -3.68 5.35 12.19
N SER A 151 -3.81 4.52 11.16
CA SER A 151 -4.56 3.26 11.20
C SER A 151 -3.72 2.02 11.46
N SER A 152 -2.40 2.14 11.55
CA SER A 152 -1.49 1.00 11.67
C SER A 152 -1.04 0.82 13.13
N TYR A 153 -0.82 -0.43 13.54
CA TYR A 153 -0.25 -0.77 14.86
C TYR A 153 1.26 -0.42 14.98
N TYR A 154 1.78 0.36 14.03
CA TYR A 154 3.20 0.51 13.82
C TYR A 154 3.62 1.96 13.96
N ASP A 155 4.74 2.15 14.65
CA ASP A 155 5.19 3.47 15.09
C ASP A 155 6.23 4.08 14.13
N SER A 156 6.78 3.27 13.21
CA SER A 156 7.69 3.72 12.14
C SER A 156 7.81 2.72 10.99
N SER A 157 8.19 3.22 9.81
CA SER A 157 8.60 2.46 8.62
C SER A 157 9.68 1.42 8.91
N CYS A 158 10.74 1.82 9.61
CA CYS A 158 11.81 0.91 10.02
C CYS A 158 11.29 -0.25 10.90
N SER A 159 10.31 0.00 11.78
CA SER A 159 9.74 -1.03 12.66
C SER A 159 8.95 -2.12 11.90
N ILE A 160 8.45 -1.81 10.70
CA ILE A 160 7.67 -2.74 9.89
C ILE A 160 8.46 -3.38 8.76
N PHE A 161 9.59 -2.80 8.38
CA PHE A 161 10.31 -3.16 7.18
C PHE A 161 10.53 -4.68 7.06
N PHE A 162 11.22 -5.31 8.01
CA PHE A 162 11.49 -6.75 7.98
C PHE A 162 10.23 -7.62 8.07
N ASN A 163 9.19 -7.16 8.76
CA ASN A 163 7.90 -7.85 8.83
C ASN A 163 7.09 -7.73 7.53
N SER A 164 7.37 -6.71 6.72
CA SER A 164 6.72 -6.47 5.44
C SER A 164 7.38 -7.22 4.28
N LEU A 165 8.63 -7.65 4.45
CA LEU A 165 9.39 -8.35 3.41
C LEU A 165 8.63 -9.60 2.93
N GLY A 166 8.39 -9.64 1.62
CA GLY A 166 7.76 -10.79 0.98
C GLY A 166 6.23 -10.81 1.09
N TYR A 167 5.62 -9.74 1.59
CA TYR A 167 4.17 -9.56 1.53
C TYR A 167 3.71 -9.50 0.05
N HIS A 168 2.71 -10.30 -0.31
CA HIS A 168 2.17 -10.50 -1.68
C HIS A 168 3.09 -11.12 -2.74
N SER A 169 4.40 -11.18 -2.55
CA SER A 169 5.29 -11.91 -3.45
C SER A 169 5.43 -13.38 -3.03
N GLU A 170 5.39 -14.32 -3.97
CA GLU A 170 5.78 -15.71 -3.71
C GLU A 170 7.19 -15.76 -3.11
N LYS A 171 7.33 -16.01 -1.80
CA LYS A 171 8.59 -16.30 -1.06
C LYS A 171 9.86 -15.64 -1.64
N ARG A 172 9.81 -14.33 -1.92
CA ARG A 172 10.95 -13.64 -2.55
C ARG A 172 12.17 -13.56 -1.63
N TYR A 173 11.92 -13.44 -0.32
CA TYR A 173 12.95 -13.30 0.69
C TYR A 173 12.89 -14.46 1.68
N THR A 174 14.06 -14.96 2.05
CA THR A 174 14.24 -15.93 3.14
C THR A 174 14.42 -15.15 4.43
N LYS A 175 13.69 -15.50 5.50
CA LYS A 175 13.94 -14.95 6.83
C LYS A 175 15.37 -15.27 7.25
N GLY A 176 16.09 -14.32 7.83
CA GLY A 176 17.52 -14.47 8.16
C GLY A 176 18.45 -13.90 7.10
N GLU A 177 18.07 -13.99 5.82
CA GLU A 177 18.98 -13.71 4.72
C GLU A 177 18.94 -12.23 4.32
N THR A 178 20.05 -11.49 4.55
CA THR A 178 20.20 -10.13 4.02
C THR A 178 20.77 -10.13 2.61
N THR A 179 19.92 -9.82 1.63
CA THR A 179 20.32 -9.63 0.24
C THR A 179 20.84 -8.22 -0.01
N ASP A 180 21.58 -8.02 -1.12
CA ASP A 180 22.02 -6.69 -1.56
C ASP A 180 20.85 -5.71 -1.76
N GLU A 181 19.69 -6.24 -2.16
CA GLU A 181 18.47 -5.46 -2.37
C GLU A 181 17.88 -4.97 -1.04
N ILE A 182 17.83 -5.84 -0.02
CA ILE A 182 17.42 -5.45 1.34
C ILE A 182 18.37 -4.37 1.87
N LEU A 183 19.68 -4.56 1.71
CA LEU A 183 20.68 -3.60 2.16
C LEU A 183 20.54 -2.24 1.45
N ALA A 184 20.30 -2.25 0.13
CA ALA A 184 20.09 -1.03 -0.65
C ALA A 184 18.80 -0.30 -0.24
N ALA A 185 17.71 -1.05 -0.02
CA ALA A 185 16.45 -0.50 0.48
C ALA A 185 16.63 0.17 1.84
N VAL A 186 17.29 -0.49 2.80
CA VAL A 186 17.56 0.10 4.12
C VAL A 186 18.40 1.37 4.00
N ARG A 187 19.46 1.38 3.20
CA ARG A 187 20.26 2.59 2.95
C ARG A 187 19.41 3.73 2.40
N PHE A 188 18.54 3.42 1.43
CA PHE A 188 17.65 4.40 0.84
C PHE A 188 16.65 4.97 1.86
N MET A 189 16.02 4.10 2.67
CA MET A 189 15.10 4.50 3.74
C MET A 189 15.76 5.46 4.73
N LEU A 190 16.94 5.09 5.24
CA LEU A 190 17.67 5.88 6.23
C LEU A 190 18.14 7.22 5.65
N ALA A 191 18.64 7.22 4.41
CA ALA A 191 19.05 8.44 3.72
C ALA A 191 17.89 9.43 3.47
N ASN A 192 16.65 8.94 3.46
CA ASN A 192 15.44 9.72 3.27
C ASN A 192 14.63 9.91 4.56
N GLY A 193 15.27 9.74 5.73
CA GLY A 193 14.73 10.16 7.01
C GLY A 193 13.76 9.18 7.66
N ALA A 194 13.76 7.90 7.28
CA ALA A 194 13.02 6.87 7.98
C ALA A 194 13.41 6.80 9.47
N ASN A 195 12.43 6.80 10.36
CA ASN A 195 12.62 6.87 11.79
C ASN A 195 13.03 5.51 12.36
N MET A 196 14.26 5.46 12.88
CA MET A 196 14.82 4.26 13.51
C MET A 196 14.35 4.05 14.96
N LEU A 197 13.71 5.04 15.59
CA LEU A 197 13.26 4.97 16.98
C LEU A 197 11.78 4.63 17.05
N ARG A 198 11.39 3.83 18.04
CA ARG A 198 9.97 3.68 18.41
C ARG A 198 9.58 4.67 19.50
N GLU A 199 8.28 4.78 19.75
CA GLU A 199 7.76 5.52 20.89
C GLU A 199 8.40 5.07 22.22
N ALA A 200 8.47 5.99 23.18
CA ALA A 200 9.07 5.71 24.49
C ALA A 200 8.40 4.49 25.15
N ASN A 201 9.21 3.53 25.60
CA ASN A 201 8.83 2.25 26.22
C ASN A 201 8.41 1.12 25.26
N ALA A 202 8.52 1.31 23.94
CA ALA A 202 8.36 0.22 22.99
C ALA A 202 9.42 -0.88 23.16
N THR A 203 9.05 -2.12 22.85
CA THR A 203 9.98 -3.25 22.76
C THR A 203 9.74 -4.00 21.44
N PRO A 204 10.77 -4.21 20.61
CA PRO A 204 12.13 -3.71 20.79
C PRO A 204 12.23 -2.17 20.65
N PRO A 205 13.25 -1.54 21.25
CA PRO A 205 13.32 -0.07 21.39
C PRO A 205 13.69 0.68 20.11
N ASN A 206 14.37 0.06 19.14
CA ASN A 206 14.81 0.71 17.91
C ASN A 206 15.02 -0.28 16.76
N PHE A 207 15.36 0.24 15.58
CA PHE A 207 15.56 -0.51 14.35
C PHE A 207 16.70 -1.54 14.43
N LEU A 208 17.76 -1.26 15.18
CA LEU A 208 18.89 -2.18 15.33
C LEU A 208 18.48 -3.52 15.93
N PHE A 209 17.57 -3.54 16.90
CA PHE A 209 17.02 -4.79 17.42
C PHE A 209 16.24 -5.59 16.38
N TYR A 210 15.45 -4.92 15.54
CA TYR A 210 14.72 -5.60 14.47
C TYR A 210 15.68 -6.23 13.45
N ALA A 211 16.77 -5.52 13.11
CA ALA A 211 17.81 -6.06 12.25
C ALA A 211 18.53 -7.26 12.89
N VAL A 212 18.91 -7.17 14.18
CA VAL A 212 19.53 -8.31 14.90
C VAL A 212 18.58 -9.50 14.96
N HIS A 213 17.29 -9.28 15.22
CA HIS A 213 16.29 -10.35 15.19
C HIS A 213 16.21 -10.96 13.80
N TRP A 214 16.11 -10.14 12.74
CA TRP A 214 16.10 -10.62 11.36
C TRP A 214 17.31 -11.52 11.07
N ILE A 215 18.54 -11.04 11.21
CA ILE A 215 19.77 -11.74 10.79
C ILE A 215 20.11 -12.99 11.64
N THR A 216 19.38 -13.23 12.72
CA THR A 216 19.60 -14.41 13.59
C THR A 216 18.54 -15.49 13.40
N GLU A 217 17.54 -15.27 12.53
CA GLU A 217 16.44 -16.22 12.29
C GLU A 217 16.88 -17.50 11.57
N ASP A 218 17.86 -17.42 10.66
CA ASP A 218 18.38 -18.58 9.91
C ASP A 218 19.59 -19.25 10.58
N ASN A 219 20.12 -18.66 11.65
CA ASN A 219 21.32 -19.07 12.37
C ASN A 219 22.61 -19.00 11.53
N ASN A 220 22.67 -18.12 10.54
CA ASN A 220 23.83 -17.91 9.69
C ASN A 220 24.07 -16.41 9.46
N ILE A 221 25.11 -15.85 10.09
CA ILE A 221 25.45 -14.43 9.91
C ILE A 221 26.43 -14.29 8.75
N SER A 222 25.96 -13.70 7.67
CA SER A 222 26.73 -13.35 6.48
C SER A 222 27.43 -11.99 6.60
N LEU A 223 28.33 -11.71 5.66
CA LEU A 223 28.93 -10.38 5.51
C LEU A 223 27.87 -9.29 5.27
N ASN A 224 26.78 -9.61 4.55
CA ASN A 224 25.70 -8.66 4.29
C ASN A 224 24.90 -8.32 5.56
N ASP A 225 24.73 -9.29 6.46
CA ASP A 225 24.12 -9.06 7.76
C ASP A 225 24.94 -8.08 8.59
N MET A 226 26.26 -8.24 8.58
CA MET A 226 27.16 -7.28 9.23
C MET A 226 27.10 -5.90 8.57
N ASN A 227 27.10 -5.83 7.23
CA ASN A 227 26.97 -4.58 6.49
C ASN A 227 25.65 -3.85 6.80
N LEU A 228 24.57 -4.61 7.03
CA LEU A 228 23.28 -4.07 7.46
C LEU A 228 23.38 -3.47 8.86
N ILE A 229 23.99 -4.17 9.82
CA ILE A 229 24.23 -3.65 11.18
C ILE A 229 25.07 -2.37 11.13
N HIS A 230 26.17 -2.36 10.39
CA HIS A 230 26.99 -1.17 10.18
C HIS A 230 26.18 -0.01 9.59
N THR A 231 25.42 -0.27 8.53
CA THR A 231 24.59 0.76 7.88
C THR A 231 23.64 1.44 8.87
N ILE A 232 23.04 0.67 9.79
CA ILE A 232 22.11 1.18 10.80
C ILE A 232 22.84 1.99 11.89
N ILE A 233 24.01 1.51 12.33
CA ILE A 233 24.83 2.22 13.33
C ILE A 233 25.39 3.52 12.75
N ASP A 234 25.92 3.49 11.53
CA ASP A 234 26.47 4.66 10.83
C ASP A 234 25.41 5.74 10.55
N ALA A 235 24.15 5.32 10.40
CA ALA A 235 23.01 6.24 10.32
C ALA A 235 22.64 6.89 11.67
N GLY A 236 23.29 6.52 12.77
CA GLY A 236 23.09 7.08 14.10
C GLY A 236 22.06 6.34 14.96
N CYS A 237 21.75 5.07 14.66
CA CYS A 237 20.87 4.28 15.53
C CYS A 237 21.53 4.05 16.90
N PRO A 238 20.82 4.27 18.03
CA PRO A 238 21.37 4.02 19.36
C PRO A 238 21.77 2.56 19.56
N THR A 239 23.00 2.31 20.01
CA THR A 239 23.55 0.97 20.27
C THR A 239 23.43 0.54 21.73
N ASP A 240 23.15 1.48 22.63
CA ASP A 240 23.07 1.31 24.08
C ASP A 240 21.64 1.06 24.59
N ALA A 241 20.64 1.15 23.72
CA ALA A 241 19.27 0.83 24.06
C ALA A 241 19.15 -0.65 24.49
N THR A 242 18.50 -0.88 25.63
CA THR A 242 18.30 -2.23 26.16
C THR A 242 16.85 -2.69 26.02
N ASP A 243 16.65 -4.00 25.84
CA ASP A 243 15.33 -4.60 25.93
C ASP A 243 14.85 -4.75 27.39
N LYS A 244 13.75 -5.49 27.60
CA LYS A 244 13.17 -5.75 28.93
C LYS A 244 14.07 -6.62 29.84
N ALA A 245 15.02 -7.36 29.26
CA ALA A 245 15.99 -8.15 30.01
C ALA A 245 17.26 -7.35 30.34
N GLY A 246 17.34 -6.08 29.91
CA GLY A 246 18.54 -5.26 30.08
C GLY A 246 19.64 -5.58 29.08
N GLN A 247 19.34 -6.28 27.98
CA GLN A 247 20.31 -6.61 26.95
C GLN A 247 20.22 -5.64 25.77
N THR A 248 21.36 -5.19 25.28
CA THR A 248 21.47 -4.43 24.03
C THR A 248 21.30 -5.34 22.81
N ALA A 249 21.02 -4.75 21.64
CA ALA A 249 20.93 -5.52 20.39
C ALA A 249 22.26 -6.23 20.06
N LEU A 250 23.41 -5.58 20.28
CA LEU A 250 24.72 -6.18 20.01
C LEU A 250 25.07 -7.31 20.99
N GLU A 251 24.64 -7.23 22.24
CA GLU A 251 24.76 -8.34 23.19
C GLU A 251 23.91 -9.55 22.77
N GLN A 252 22.71 -9.33 22.23
CA GLN A 252 21.89 -10.41 21.67
C GLN A 252 22.57 -11.06 20.46
N LEU A 253 23.12 -10.25 19.56
CA LEU A 253 23.87 -10.74 18.40
C LEU A 253 25.06 -11.60 18.82
N LEU A 254 25.87 -11.13 19.79
CA LEU A 254 27.01 -11.86 20.32
C LEU A 254 26.61 -13.18 20.98
N SER A 255 25.55 -13.16 21.80
CA SER A 255 25.04 -14.37 22.47
C SER A 255 24.58 -15.41 21.46
N LYS A 256 23.98 -14.97 20.34
CA LYS A 256 23.51 -15.84 19.26
C LYS A 256 24.67 -16.40 18.44
N ALA A 257 25.63 -15.55 18.05
CA ALA A 257 26.82 -15.97 17.32
C ALA A 257 27.60 -17.05 18.08
N TYR A 258 27.79 -16.89 19.39
CA TYR A 258 28.44 -17.89 20.24
C TYR A 258 27.66 -19.21 20.34
N TYR A 259 26.32 -19.13 20.42
CA TYR A 259 25.48 -20.32 20.59
C TYR A 259 25.45 -21.20 19.33
N TYR A 260 25.53 -20.61 18.14
CA TYR A 260 25.42 -21.34 16.86
C TYR A 260 26.76 -21.64 16.20
N ASP A 261 27.89 -21.31 16.84
CA ASP A 261 29.24 -21.53 16.30
C ASP A 261 29.41 -20.92 14.89
N ILE A 262 28.90 -19.69 14.73
CA ILE A 262 28.85 -19.00 13.44
C ILE A 262 30.28 -18.60 13.04
N ASP A 263 30.66 -18.94 11.81
CA ASP A 263 32.03 -18.83 11.30
C ASP A 263 32.59 -17.39 11.39
N PHE A 264 33.84 -17.30 11.83
CA PHE A 264 34.41 -16.14 12.54
C PHE A 264 35.01 -15.04 11.64
N ASP A 265 34.87 -15.11 10.31
CA ASP A 265 35.31 -14.04 9.42
C ASP A 265 34.56 -12.72 9.66
N ALA A 266 33.35 -12.79 10.23
CA ALA A 266 32.57 -11.63 10.68
C ALA A 266 32.96 -11.13 12.08
N PHE A 267 33.76 -11.88 12.84
CA PHE A 267 34.05 -11.61 14.26
C PHE A 267 35.06 -10.48 14.46
N ASP A 268 36.03 -10.33 13.56
CA ASP A 268 36.96 -9.20 13.61
C ASP A 268 36.21 -7.87 13.41
N LEU A 269 35.26 -7.86 12.48
CA LEU A 269 34.39 -6.71 12.22
C LEU A 269 33.41 -6.45 13.39
N PHE A 270 32.89 -7.52 14.00
CA PHE A 270 32.09 -7.41 15.22
C PHE A 270 32.90 -6.85 16.40
N ASN A 271 34.14 -7.31 16.60
CA ASN A 271 35.02 -6.79 17.66
C ASN A 271 35.36 -5.32 17.41
N GLU A 272 35.58 -4.93 16.16
CA GLU A 272 35.74 -3.53 15.80
C GLU A 272 34.50 -2.71 16.19
N LEU A 273 33.29 -3.17 15.82
CA LEU A 273 32.02 -2.54 16.19
C LEU A 273 31.84 -2.42 17.70
N TYR A 274 31.98 -3.52 18.42
CA TYR A 274 31.75 -3.59 19.85
C TYR A 274 32.73 -2.68 20.60
N ASN A 275 34.03 -2.75 20.25
CA ASN A 275 35.03 -1.90 20.88
C ASN A 275 34.84 -0.42 20.52
N ASN A 276 34.45 -0.08 19.29
CA ASN A 276 34.19 1.30 18.89
C ASN A 276 32.92 1.86 19.57
N SER A 277 31.88 1.04 19.75
CA SER A 277 30.65 1.45 20.47
C SER A 277 30.89 1.73 21.96
N LEU A 278 31.87 1.06 22.58
CA LEU A 278 32.25 1.27 23.99
C LEU A 278 33.14 2.50 24.21
N VAL A 279 33.76 3.03 23.14
CA VAL A 279 34.71 4.16 23.20
C VAL A 279 34.02 5.51 22.94
N LEU A 280 32.79 5.52 22.44
CA LEU A 280 32.00 6.74 22.34
C LEU A 280 31.55 7.19 23.74
N GLU A 281 32.39 7.97 24.42
CA GLU A 281 31.98 8.73 25.61
C GLU A 281 30.72 9.55 25.27
N PRO A 282 29.74 9.62 26.17
CA PRO A 282 28.53 10.38 25.93
C PRO A 282 28.90 11.84 25.71
N ILE A 283 28.69 12.33 24.48
CA ILE A 283 28.77 13.75 24.18
C ILE A 283 27.55 14.39 24.86
N HIS A 284 27.78 14.95 26.05
CA HIS A 284 26.80 15.73 26.81
C HIS A 284 26.45 17.05 26.13
#